data_AF-A0A1M6F2W3-F1
#
_entry.id   AF-A0A1M6F2W3-F1
#
_cell.length_a   1.000
_cell.length_b   1.000
_cell.length_c   1.000
_cell.angle_alpha   90.00
_cell.angle_beta   90.00
_cell.angle_gamma   90.00
#
_symmetry.space_group_name_H-M   'P 1'
#
loop_
_entity.id
_entity.type
_entity.pdbx_description
1 polymer ?
#
loop_
_entity_poly.entity_id
_entity_poly.type
_entity_poly.pdbx_seq_one_letter_code
_entity_poly.pdbx_strand_id
1 'polypeptide(L)'
;MLEPGDSFAGFSLGDQQYQPLKTFLTRDSKGYSEQLLAKTYVFVRDAKVRAYVTLVCGEIQAEKPDMADLEGAQYRYQHYPAMKIARLAVHKEFRKFGLGRELVDLSLGLSA
;
A
#
# COMPACT_ATOMS: atom_id res chain seq x y z
N MET A 1 -12.09 -1.67 -0.41
CA MET A 1 -11.21 -2.87 -0.43
C MET A 1 -11.24 -3.42 -1.84
N LEU A 2 -10.27 -4.23 -2.31
CA LEU A 2 -10.40 -4.89 -3.62
C LEU A 2 -11.61 -5.83 -3.62
N GLU A 3 -12.52 -5.66 -4.58
CA GLU A 3 -13.75 -6.44 -4.69
C GLU A 3 -13.79 -7.29 -5.97
N PRO A 4 -14.57 -8.39 -6.01
CA PRO A 4 -14.65 -9.26 -7.19
C PRO A 4 -15.09 -8.57 -8.49
N GLY A 5 -15.79 -7.44 -8.40
CA GLY A 5 -16.28 -6.66 -9.55
C GLY A 5 -15.29 -5.63 -10.10
N ASP A 6 -14.14 -5.43 -9.44
CA ASP A 6 -13.18 -4.40 -9.83
C ASP A 6 -12.43 -4.77 -11.11
N SER A 7 -12.48 -3.88 -12.11
CA SER A 7 -11.76 -4.08 -13.36
C SER A 7 -10.36 -3.48 -13.33
N PHE A 8 -9.37 -4.29 -13.67
CA PHE A 8 -8.01 -3.83 -13.94
C PHE A 8 -7.79 -3.36 -15.38
N ALA A 9 -8.83 -3.43 -16.22
CA ALA A 9 -8.72 -3.11 -17.63
C ALA A 9 -8.25 -1.66 -17.85
N GLY A 10 -7.21 -1.51 -18.67
CA GLY A 10 -6.64 -0.21 -18.98
C GLY A 10 -5.74 0.37 -17.88
N PHE A 11 -5.45 -0.35 -16.79
CA PHE A 11 -4.53 0.16 -15.77
C PHE A 11 -3.12 0.36 -16.36
N SER A 12 -2.65 1.61 -16.41
CA SER A 12 -1.35 1.99 -16.95
C SER A 12 -0.61 2.95 -16.03
N LEU A 13 0.67 2.67 -15.81
CA LEU A 13 1.60 3.49 -15.02
C LEU A 13 2.58 4.27 -15.91
N GLY A 14 2.40 4.22 -17.24
CA GLY A 14 3.18 4.99 -18.23
C GLY A 14 4.57 4.43 -18.53
N ASP A 15 5.31 4.00 -17.52
CA ASP A 15 6.71 3.57 -17.65
C ASP A 15 6.86 2.06 -17.38
N GLN A 16 7.81 1.41 -18.08
CA GLN A 16 8.15 0.01 -17.92
C GLN A 16 8.71 -0.32 -16.52
N GLN A 17 9.40 0.63 -15.87
CA GLN A 17 9.92 0.43 -14.51
C GLN A 17 8.81 0.14 -13.49
N TYR A 18 7.57 0.56 -13.77
CA TYR A 18 6.41 0.35 -12.91
C TYR A 18 5.60 -0.91 -13.26
N GLN A 19 6.02 -1.71 -14.25
CA GLN A 19 5.33 -2.97 -14.59
C GLN A 19 5.19 -3.92 -13.41
N PRO A 20 6.19 -4.08 -12.50
CA PRO A 20 6.02 -4.94 -11.32
C PRO A 20 4.82 -4.55 -10.44
N LEU A 21 4.51 -3.25 -10.31
CA LEU A 21 3.35 -2.77 -9.57
C LEU A 21 2.04 -3.19 -10.25
N LYS A 22 1.95 -3.02 -11.57
CA LYS A 22 0.78 -3.46 -12.34
C LYS A 22 0.62 -4.99 -12.31
N THR A 23 1.70 -5.73 -12.47
CA THR A 23 1.68 -7.20 -12.44
C THR A 23 1.18 -7.69 -11.09
N PHE A 24 1.70 -7.14 -10.00
CA PHE A 24 1.23 -7.49 -8.66
C PHE A 24 -0.26 -7.22 -8.49
N LEU A 25 -0.75 -6.03 -8.89
CA LEU A 25 -2.16 -5.68 -8.77
C LEU A 25 -3.05 -6.69 -9.50
N THR A 26 -2.67 -7.09 -10.71
CA THR A 26 -3.51 -7.94 -11.58
C THR A 26 -3.40 -9.43 -11.31
N ARG A 27 -2.26 -9.91 -10.80
CA ARG A 27 -1.99 -11.35 -10.64
C ARG A 27 -1.97 -11.81 -9.18
N ASP A 28 -1.42 -10.99 -8.28
CA ASP A 28 -1.05 -11.45 -6.93
C ASP A 28 -1.94 -10.86 -5.84
N SER A 29 -2.41 -9.61 -6.02
CA SER A 29 -3.04 -8.82 -4.95
C SER A 29 -4.26 -9.50 -4.30
N LYS A 30 -5.07 -10.20 -5.11
CA LYS A 30 -6.24 -10.95 -4.64
C LYS A 30 -5.83 -12.16 -3.80
N GLY A 31 -4.94 -13.00 -4.33
CA GLY A 31 -4.44 -14.18 -3.61
C GLY A 31 -3.74 -13.81 -2.31
N TYR A 32 -2.98 -12.71 -2.31
CA TYR A 32 -2.32 -12.20 -1.09
C TYR A 32 -3.34 -11.73 -0.04
N SER A 33 -4.46 -11.14 -0.48
CA SER A 33 -5.53 -10.70 0.43
C SER A 33 -6.30 -11.89 1.00
N GLU A 34 -6.59 -12.91 0.18
CA GLU A 34 -7.26 -14.15 0.61
C GLU A 34 -6.40 -14.96 1.58
N GLN A 35 -5.09 -14.97 1.39
CA GLN A 35 -4.12 -15.67 2.24
C GLN A 35 -3.64 -14.83 3.44
N LEU A 36 -4.21 -13.64 3.65
CA LEU A 36 -3.83 -12.72 4.73
C LEU A 36 -2.34 -12.29 4.72
N LEU A 37 -1.67 -12.38 3.57
CA LEU A 37 -0.27 -11.97 3.39
C LEU A 37 -0.15 -10.45 3.23
N ALA A 38 -1.13 -9.83 2.58
CA ALA A 38 -1.18 -8.39 2.37
C ALA A 38 -2.62 -7.96 2.09
N LYS A 39 -3.00 -6.75 2.53
CA LYS A 39 -4.34 -6.21 2.25
C LYS A 39 -4.27 -5.09 1.23
N THR A 40 -5.01 -5.22 0.13
CA THR A 40 -5.03 -4.24 -0.97
C THR A 40 -6.31 -3.41 -0.97
N TYR A 41 -6.15 -2.09 -0.94
CA TYR A 41 -7.21 -1.10 -1.08
C TYR A 41 -7.09 -0.42 -2.43
N VAL A 42 -8.21 -0.19 -3.08
CA VAL A 42 -8.28 0.38 -4.43
C VAL A 42 -9.17 1.61 -4.43
N PHE A 43 -8.82 2.56 -5.28
CA PHE A 43 -9.69 3.65 -5.70
C PHE A 43 -10.27 3.28 -7.07
N VAL A 44 -11.60 3.21 -7.14
CA VAL A 44 -12.35 2.75 -8.31
C VAL A 44 -13.14 3.91 -8.88
N ARG A 45 -13.05 4.10 -10.20
CA ARG A 45 -13.87 5.06 -10.94
C ARG A 45 -14.37 4.39 -12.20
N ASP A 46 -15.68 4.42 -12.40
CA ASP A 46 -16.37 3.75 -13.53
C ASP A 46 -16.04 2.24 -13.59
N ALA A 47 -16.11 1.57 -12.44
CA ALA A 47 -15.73 0.15 -12.24
C ALA A 47 -14.27 -0.20 -12.60
N LYS A 48 -13.42 0.80 -12.87
CA LYS A 48 -12.01 0.62 -13.18
C LYS A 48 -11.15 1.08 -12.02
N VAL A 49 -10.20 0.23 -11.63
CA VAL A 49 -9.17 0.60 -10.65
C VAL A 49 -8.31 1.70 -11.24
N ARG A 50 -8.19 2.84 -10.54
CA ARG A 50 -7.35 3.98 -10.94
C ARG A 50 -6.20 4.25 -9.99
N ALA A 51 -6.26 3.74 -8.77
CA ALA A 51 -5.13 3.75 -7.85
C ALA A 51 -5.28 2.61 -6.84
N TYR A 52 -4.18 2.22 -6.21
CA TYR A 52 -4.22 1.23 -5.14
C TYR A 52 -3.08 1.41 -4.15
N VAL A 53 -3.30 0.91 -2.93
CA VAL A 53 -2.29 0.75 -1.89
C VAL A 53 -2.39 -0.65 -1.30
N THR A 54 -1.24 -1.26 -1.04
CA THR A 54 -1.15 -2.58 -0.40
C THR A 54 -0.39 -2.45 0.91
N LEU A 55 -1.01 -2.89 2.00
CA LEU A 55 -0.47 -2.87 3.35
C LEU A 55 -0.06 -4.27 3.80
N VAL A 56 1.05 -4.35 4.53
CA VAL A 56 1.51 -5.58 5.18
C VAL A 56 1.90 -5.30 6.63
N CYS A 57 1.60 -6.23 7.53
CA CYS A 57 2.13 -6.21 8.88
C CYS A 57 3.60 -6.63 8.85
N GLY A 58 4.41 -6.02 9.70
CA GLY A 58 5.79 -6.41 9.89
C GLY A 58 6.43 -5.67 11.04
N GLU A 59 7.75 -5.63 11.02
CA GLU A 59 8.53 -4.93 12.04
C GLU A 59 9.66 -4.10 11.42
N ILE A 60 10.14 -3.15 12.20
CA ILE A 60 11.36 -2.37 11.95
C ILE A 60 12.32 -2.70 13.10
N GLN A 61 13.52 -3.18 12.76
CA GLN A 61 14.56 -3.46 13.73
C GLN A 61 15.44 -2.21 13.90
N ALA A 62 15.56 -1.71 15.13
CA ALA A 62 16.49 -0.64 15.46
C ALA A 62 17.92 -1.18 15.54
N GLU A 63 18.85 -0.54 14.82
CA GLU A 63 20.27 -0.93 14.84
C GLU A 63 20.94 -0.65 16.20
N LYS A 64 20.38 0.26 17.00
CA LYS A 64 20.83 0.58 18.35
C LYS A 64 19.63 0.79 19.28
N PRO A 65 19.67 0.29 20.53
CA PRO A 65 18.57 0.40 21.49
C PRO A 65 18.19 1.86 21.82
N ASP A 66 19.13 2.80 21.68
CA ASP A 66 18.94 4.22 22.03
C ASP A 66 18.56 5.12 20.83
N MET A 67 18.43 4.58 19.61
CA MET A 67 18.21 5.39 18.39
C MET A 67 16.76 5.51 17.94
N ALA A 68 15.82 4.88 18.63
CA ALA A 68 14.42 5.22 18.46
C ALA A 68 14.14 6.45 19.32
N ASP A 69 14.57 7.62 18.86
CA ASP A 69 14.11 8.92 19.37
C ASP A 69 12.64 9.10 18.91
N LEU A 70 11.79 8.18 19.36
CA LEU A 70 10.35 8.25 19.21
C LEU A 70 9.91 9.25 20.25
N GLU A 71 9.66 10.49 19.84
CA GLU A 71 9.23 11.58 20.70
C GLU A 71 8.22 11.09 21.76
N GLY A 72 8.70 10.86 22.99
CA GLY A 72 7.90 10.42 24.13
C GLY A 72 7.45 8.96 24.20
N ALA A 73 7.78 8.09 23.24
CA ALA A 73 7.38 6.68 23.30
C ALA A 73 8.41 5.81 24.03
N GLN A 74 8.05 5.32 25.22
CA GLN A 74 8.85 4.33 25.95
C GLN A 74 8.62 2.92 25.38
N TYR A 75 9.29 2.60 24.27
CA TYR A 75 9.25 1.25 23.72
C TYR A 75 10.59 0.54 23.94
N ARG A 76 10.55 -0.61 24.64
CA ARG A 76 11.76 -1.27 25.19
C ARG A 76 12.37 -2.32 24.27
N TYR A 77 11.72 -2.65 23.17
CA TYR A 77 12.16 -3.71 22.26
C TYR A 77 12.85 -3.11 21.03
N GLN A 78 13.87 -3.80 20.53
CA GLN A 78 14.54 -3.41 19.29
C GLN A 78 13.68 -3.66 18.04
N HIS A 79 12.61 -4.46 18.16
CA HIS A 79 11.69 -4.80 17.07
C HIS A 79 10.38 -4.03 17.26
N TYR A 80 10.20 -3.01 16.43
CA TYR A 80 9.05 -2.11 16.47
C TYR A 80 7.97 -2.64 15.54
N PRO A 81 6.74 -2.89 16.03
CA PRO A 81 5.64 -3.28 15.17
C PRO A 81 5.38 -2.16 14.16
N ALA A 82 5.15 -2.54 12.92
CA ALA A 82 4.92 -1.60 11.84
C ALA A 82 3.87 -2.14 10.86
N MET A 83 3.11 -1.22 10.28
CA MET A 83 2.44 -1.47 9.01
C MET A 83 3.23 -0.80 7.90
N LYS A 84 3.59 -1.59 6.88
CA LYS A 84 4.37 -1.12 5.74
C LYS A 84 3.43 -0.90 4.56
N ILE A 85 3.58 0.25 3.89
CA ILE A 85 3.06 0.44 2.55
C ILE A 85 3.97 -0.34 1.60
N ALA A 86 3.59 -1.58 1.31
CA ALA A 86 4.39 -2.46 0.44
C ALA A 86 4.36 -1.97 -1.01
N ARG A 87 3.21 -1.48 -1.47
CA ARG A 87 3.01 -0.98 -2.84
C ARG A 87 2.01 0.17 -2.84
N LEU A 88 2.28 1.18 -3.65
CA LEU A 88 1.39 2.32 -3.90
C LEU A 88 1.50 2.68 -5.37
N ALA A 89 0.39 2.79 -6.08
CA ALA A 89 0.40 3.23 -7.47
C ALA A 89 -0.86 4.01 -7.84
N VAL A 90 -0.65 5.04 -8.67
CA VAL A 90 -1.72 5.85 -9.26
C VAL A 90 -1.58 5.76 -10.77
N HIS A 91 -2.71 5.47 -11.43
CA HIS A 91 -2.84 5.46 -12.88
C HIS A 91 -2.27 6.75 -13.48
N LYS A 92 -1.53 6.66 -14.58
CA LYS A 92 -0.76 7.77 -15.15
C LYS A 92 -1.59 9.05 -15.35
N GLU A 93 -2.84 8.92 -15.80
CA GLU A 93 -3.77 10.03 -16.05
C GLU A 93 -4.36 10.67 -14.79
N PHE A 94 -4.27 9.98 -13.64
CA PHE A 94 -4.80 10.44 -12.36
C PHE A 94 -3.69 10.88 -11.39
N ARG A 95 -2.43 10.91 -11.85
CA ARG A 95 -1.32 11.45 -11.06
C ARG A 95 -1.47 12.96 -10.88
N LYS A 96 -0.91 13.47 -9.78
CA LYS A 96 -0.95 14.90 -9.39
C LYS A 96 -2.35 15.44 -9.05
N PHE A 97 -3.37 14.59 -8.95
CA PHE A 97 -4.71 14.93 -8.46
C PHE A 97 -4.93 14.60 -6.97
N GLY A 98 -3.87 14.38 -6.18
CA GLY A 98 -3.99 14.08 -4.76
C GLY A 98 -4.27 12.63 -4.38
N LEU A 99 -4.72 11.76 -5.31
CA LEU A 99 -5.06 10.36 -4.99
C LEU A 99 -3.95 9.57 -4.29
N GLY A 100 -2.68 9.81 -4.63
CA GLY A 100 -1.56 9.16 -3.95
C GLY A 100 -1.46 9.54 -2.48
N ARG A 101 -1.74 10.81 -2.15
CA ARG A 101 -1.80 11.30 -0.78
C ARG A 101 -3.00 10.71 -0.05
N GLU A 102 -4.18 10.73 -0.66
CA GLU A 102 -5.39 10.17 -0.05
C GLU A 102 -5.23 8.68 0.31
N LEU A 103 -4.54 7.90 -0.53
CA LEU A 103 -4.24 6.50 -0.22
C LEU A 103 -3.24 6.34 0.94
N VAL A 104 -2.29 7.26 1.09
CA VAL A 104 -1.40 7.29 2.26
C VAL A 104 -2.19 7.68 3.51
N ASP A 105 -3.04 8.71 3.44
CA ASP A 105 -3.89 9.15 4.54
C ASP A 105 -4.85 8.02 5.00
N LEU A 106 -5.44 7.29 4.03
CA LEU A 106 -6.21 6.08 4.31
C LEU A 106 -5.36 5.03 5.05
N SER A 107 -4.11 4.84 4.61
CA SER A 107 -3.21 3.87 5.24
C SER A 107 -2.90 4.26 6.69
N LEU A 108 -2.68 5.54 6.96
CA LEU A 108 -2.49 6.08 8.31
C LEU A 108 -3.75 5.89 9.16
N GLY A 109 -4.94 6.21 8.62
CA GLY A 109 -6.20 6.04 9.34
C GLY A 109 -6.56 4.58 9.65
N LEU A 110 -6.07 3.62 8.87
CA LEU A 110 -6.19 2.19 9.15
C LEU A 110 -5.15 1.67 10.15
N SER A 111 -4.11 2.47 10.43
CA SER A 111 -2.99 2.11 11.33
C SER A 111 -3.10 2.72 12.73
N ALA A 112 -4.00 3.70 12.90
CA ALA A 112 -4.29 4.36 14.17
C ALA A 112 -5.21 3.49 15.04
#